data_AF-A0A2T4J7T9-F1
#
_entry.id   AF-A0A2T4J7T9-F1
#
_cell.length_a   1.000
_cell.length_b   1.000
_cell.length_c   1.000
_cell.angle_alpha   90.00
_cell.angle_beta   90.00
_cell.angle_gamma   90.00
#
_symmetry.space_group_name_H-M   'P 1'
#
loop_
_entity.id
_entity.type
_entity.pdbx_description
1 polymer ?
#
loop_
_entity_poly.entity_id
_entity_poly.type
_entity_poly.pdbx_seq_one_letter_code
_entity_poly.pdbx_strand_id
1 'polypeptide(L)' 'MFCDDGNRVSVLYFSQDPATGTVSGRGMANTGEIVEGWSGEHVLEFFRDGNPAAEAVMQCGDYSIPLS' A
#
# COMPACT_ATOMS: atom_id res chain seq x y z
N MET A 1 -10.48 8.39 1.88
CA MET A 1 -9.54 9.40 2.40
C MET A 1 -9.69 10.68 1.59
N PHE A 2 -9.56 11.84 2.21
CA PHE A 2 -9.42 13.13 1.52
C PHE A 2 -7.96 13.54 1.61
N CYS A 3 -7.37 13.90 0.49
CA CYS A 3 -6.04 14.48 0.39
C CYS A 3 -6.13 16.01 0.55
N ASP A 4 -5.04 16.66 0.94
CA ASP A 4 -5.00 18.11 1.20
C ASP A 4 -5.31 18.96 -0.06
N ASP A 5 -5.17 18.36 -1.24
CA ASP A 5 -5.51 18.93 -2.55
C ASP A 5 -7.00 18.76 -2.92
N GLY A 6 -7.82 18.18 -2.03
CA GLY A 6 -9.24 17.90 -2.26
C GLY A 6 -9.51 16.60 -3.03
N ASN A 7 -8.48 15.85 -3.43
CA ASN A 7 -8.66 14.54 -4.05
C ASN A 7 -9.23 13.53 -3.06
N ARG A 8 -10.07 12.64 -3.57
CA ARG A 8 -10.67 11.57 -2.78
C ARG A 8 -10.15 10.24 -3.27
N VAL A 9 -9.61 9.47 -2.34
CA VAL A 9 -9.07 8.15 -2.60
C VAL A 9 -9.87 7.10 -1.83
N SER A 10 -10.27 6.04 -2.53
CA SER A 10 -10.87 4.84 -1.95
C SER A 10 -9.97 3.64 -2.23
N VAL A 11 -9.50 2.96 -1.18
CA VAL A 11 -8.60 1.79 -1.27
C VAL A 11 -9.31 0.56 -0.71
N LEU A 12 -9.26 -0.54 -1.45
CA LEU A 12 -9.63 -1.87 -0.97
C LEU A 12 -8.35 -2.59 -0.52
N TYR A 13 -8.27 -2.97 0.75
CA TYR A 13 -7.18 -3.79 1.28
C TYR A 13 -7.53 -5.27 1.14
N PHE A 14 -6.62 -6.06 0.59
CA PHE A 14 -6.89 -7.47 0.25
C PHE A 14 -5.71 -8.41 0.50
N SER A 15 -4.52 -7.90 0.81
CA SER A 15 -3.36 -8.72 1.16
C SER A 15 -2.81 -8.28 2.51
N GLN A 16 -2.29 -9.24 3.27
CA GLN A 16 -1.59 -8.99 4.52
C GLN A 16 -0.27 -9.77 4.52
N ASP A 17 0.82 -9.06 4.74
CA ASP A 17 2.13 -9.67 4.97
C ASP A 17 2.17 -10.28 6.38
N PRO A 18 2.43 -11.59 6.53
CA PRO A 18 2.39 -12.24 7.83
C PRO A 18 3.59 -11.91 8.73
N ALA A 19 4.71 -11.44 8.16
CA ALA A 19 5.91 -11.12 8.93
C ALA A 19 5.79 -9.77 9.66
N THR A 20 5.23 -8.78 8.98
CA THR A 20 5.12 -7.40 9.48
C THR A 20 3.69 -7.03 9.87
N GLY A 21 2.70 -7.86 9.52
CA GLY A 21 1.28 -7.54 9.67
C GLY A 21 0.80 -6.42 8.74
N THR A 22 1.66 -5.94 7.83
CA THR A 22 1.36 -4.87 6.88
C THR A 22 0.28 -5.33 5.92
N VAL A 23 -0.83 -4.58 5.85
CA VAL A 23 -1.87 -4.79 4.84
C VAL A 23 -1.60 -3.91 3.63
N SER A 24 -1.76 -4.47 2.44
CA SER A 24 -1.68 -3.74 1.18
C SER A 24 -3.01 -3.79 0.43
N GLY A 25 -3.25 -2.73 -0.32
CA GLY A 25 -4.49 -2.53 -1.03
C GLY A 25 -4.30 -1.66 -2.26
N ARG A 26 -5.32 -1.67 -3.11
CA ARG A 26 -5.36 -0.88 -4.33
C ARG A 26 -6.65 -0.10 -4.40
N GLY A 27 -6.55 1.09 -4.96
CA GLY A 27 -7.65 2.04 -5.01
C GLY A 27 -7.66 2.85 -6.29
N MET A 28 -8.63 3.75 -6.34
CA MET A 28 -8.73 4.75 -7.40
C MET A 28 -9.05 6.10 -6.77
N ALA A 29 -8.33 7.12 -7.21
CA ALA A 29 -8.65 8.50 -6.92
C ALA A 29 -9.87 8.95 -7.74
N ASN A 30 -10.56 9.99 -7.29
CA ASN A 30 -11.63 10.63 -8.06
C ASN A 30 -11.15 11.23 -9.40
N THR A 31 -9.85 11.42 -9.58
CA THR A 31 -9.20 11.80 -10.85
C THR A 31 -9.12 10.64 -11.85
N GLY A 32 -9.37 9.40 -11.41
CA GLY A 32 -9.18 8.18 -12.20
C GLY A 32 -7.79 7.57 -12.05
N GLU A 33 -6.88 8.19 -11.29
CA GLU A 33 -5.56 7.65 -11.02
C GLU A 33 -5.66 6.40 -10.13
N ILE A 34 -4.91 5.38 -10.49
CA ILE A 34 -4.74 4.19 -9.66
C ILE A 34 -3.78 4.52 -8.53
N VAL A 35 -4.13 4.09 -7.32
CA VAL A 35 -3.28 4.24 -6.14
C VAL A 35 -3.05 2.91 -5.45
N GLU A 36 -1.93 2.83 -4.75
CA GLU A 36 -1.60 1.73 -3.85
C GLU A 36 -1.50 2.25 -2.43
N GLY A 37 -1.96 1.45 -1.48
CA GLY A 37 -1.99 1.82 -0.07
C GLY A 37 -1.43 0.71 0.80
N TRP A 38 -0.64 1.10 1.80
CA TRP A 38 -0.13 0.22 2.84
C TRP A 38 -0.57 0.75 4.20
N SER A 39 -0.90 -0.15 5.11
CA SER A 39 -1.30 0.18 6.48
C SER A 39 -0.84 -0.91 7.45
N GLY A 40 -0.76 -0.59 8.73
CA GLY A 40 -0.24 -1.49 9.78
C GLY A 40 0.83 -0.83 10.63
N GLU A 41 1.25 -1.52 11.68
CA GLU A 41 2.24 -1.01 12.65
C GLU A 41 3.68 -1.05 12.09
N HIS A 42 4.02 -2.05 11.26
CA HIS A 42 5.38 -2.31 10.79
C HIS A 42 5.59 -2.04 9.29
N VAL A 43 4.91 -1.03 8.72
CA VAL A 43 4.98 -0.69 7.29
C VAL A 43 6.41 -0.36 6.84
N LEU A 44 7.22 0.28 7.69
CA LEU A 44 8.61 0.58 7.34
C LEU A 44 9.49 -0.67 7.29
N GLU A 45 9.21 -1.67 8.12
CA GLU A 45 9.92 -2.95 8.09
C GLU A 45 9.57 -3.74 6.83
N PHE A 46 8.30 -3.65 6.38
CA PHE A 46 7.87 -4.21 5.09
C PHE A 46 8.69 -3.65 3.93
N PHE A 47 8.89 -2.33 3.87
CA PHE A 47 9.70 -1.69 2.82
C PHE A 47 11.22 -1.87 2.95
N ARG A 48 11.67 -2.45 4.06
CA ARG A 48 13.08 -2.80 4.29
C ARG A 48 13.42 -4.22 3.83
N ASP A 49 12.43 -5.00 3.40
CA ASP A 49 12.60 -6.37 2.91
C ASP A 49 13.40 -7.26 3.88
N GLY A 50 13.07 -7.18 5.17
CA GLY A 50 13.74 -7.95 6.22
C GLY A 50 15.14 -7.47 6.61
N ASN A 51 15.67 -6.39 6.01
CA ASN A 51 16.93 -5.78 6.42
C ASN A 51 16.71 -4.57 7.34
N PRO A 52 16.89 -4.69 8.66
CA PRO A 52 16.62 -3.60 9.61
C PRO A 52 17.53 -2.37 9.42
N ALA A 53 18.67 -2.52 8.74
CA ALA A 53 19.60 -1.42 8.47
C ALA A 53 19.37 -0.78 7.08
N ALA A 54 18.48 -1.32 6.25
CA ALA A 54 18.18 -0.76 4.95
C ALA A 54 17.30 0.49 5.05
N GLU A 55 17.40 1.34 4.04
CA GLU A 55 16.41 2.38 3.79
C GLU A 55 15.08 1.73 3.42
N ALA A 56 13.97 2.27 3.93
CA ALA A 56 12.64 1.84 3.53
C ALA A 56 12.34 2.41 2.14
N VAL A 57 12.33 1.55 1.12
CA VAL A 57 12.09 1.97 -0.27
C VAL A 57 10.74 1.42 -0.72
N MET A 58 9.88 2.32 -1.22
CA MET A 58 8.60 1.92 -1.79
C MET A 58 8.86 1.06 -3.03
N GLN A 59 8.45 -0.20 -2.98
CA GLN A 59 8.61 -1.14 -4.08
C GLN A 59 7.59 -0.78 -5.17
N CYS A 60 8.05 -0.36 -6.35
CA CYS A 60 7.18 -0.23 -7.51
C CYS A 60 6.93 -1.63 -8.10
N GLY A 61 5.69 -2.07 -8.21
CA GLY A 61 5.37 -3.39 -8.76
C GLY A 61 3.95 -3.50 -9.30
N ASP A 62 3.73 -4.47 -10.18
CA ASP A 62 2.41 -4.83 -10.67
C ASP A 62 1.75 -5.85 -9.73
N TYR A 63 0.61 -5.50 -9.15
CA TYR A 63 -0.20 -6.42 -8.35
C TYR A 63 -1.42 -6.91 -9.15
N SER A 64 -1.51 -8.23 -9.31
CA SER A 64 -2.68 -8.92 -9.85
C SER A 64 -3.82 -8.87 -8.83
N ILE A 65 -4.89 -8.13 -9.12
CA ILE A 65 -6.12 -8.19 -8.32
C ILE A 65 -6.86 -9.48 -8.71
N PRO A 66 -7.08 -10.42 -7.76
CA PRO A 66 -7.99 -11.54 -8.02
C PRO A 66 -9.41 -10.97 -8.15
N LEU A 67 -10.02 -11.10 -9.32
CA LEU A 67 -11.45 -10.89 -9.48
C LEU A 67 -12.15 -12.21 -9.15
N SER A 68 -13.00 -12.18 -8.12
CA SER A 68 -13.93 -13.27 -7.77
C SER A 68 -15.14 -13.30 -8.70
#